data_AF-A0A2T4TUA6-F1
#
_entry.id   AF-A0A2T4TUA6-F1
#
_cell.length_a   1.000
_cell.length_b   1.000
_cell.length_c   1.000
_cell.angle_alpha   90.00
_cell.angle_beta   90.00
_cell.angle_gamma   90.00
#
_symmetry.space_group_name_H-M   'P 1'
#
loop_
_entity.id
_entity.type
_entity.pdbx_description
1 polymer ?
#
loop_
_entity_poly.entity_id
_entity_poly.type
_entity_poly.pdbx_seq_one_letter_code
_entity_poly.pdbx_strand_id
1 'polypeptide(L)' 'MADINWLAEIVKVHKFHIEFYYSSITDWCLTITRKGCAKDGGDITVFDDECYDLSLLLAKAEVAVKDYCCEHLGGY' A
#
# COMPACT_ATOMS: atom_id res chain seq x y z
N MET A 1 -2.50 12.36 -12.06
CA MET A 1 -2.96 12.24 -10.66
C MET A 1 -2.87 10.77 -10.33
N ALA A 2 -2.23 10.40 -9.20
CA ALA A 2 -2.27 9.03 -8.72
C ALA A 2 -3.74 8.61 -8.58
N ASP A 3 -4.11 7.51 -9.21
CA ASP A 3 -5.51 7.11 -9.34
C ASP A 3 -5.88 6.25 -8.13
N ILE A 4 -6.50 6.88 -7.13
CA ILE A 4 -7.02 6.20 -5.93
C ILE A 4 -7.89 4.99 -6.30
N ASN A 5 -8.54 5.02 -7.47
CA ASN A 5 -9.36 3.90 -7.94
C ASN A 5 -8.52 2.66 -8.22
N TRP A 6 -7.35 2.80 -8.84
CA TRP A 6 -6.46 1.68 -9.11
C TRP A 6 -5.99 1.03 -7.81
N LEU A 7 -5.57 1.85 -6.83
CA LEU A 7 -5.16 1.38 -5.51
C LEU A 7 -6.31 0.67 -4.78
N ALA A 8 -7.54 1.18 -4.88
CA ALA A 8 -8.71 0.52 -4.31
C ALA A 8 -9.06 -0.81 -5.01
N GLU A 9 -8.84 -0.93 -6.31
CA GLU A 9 -9.10 -2.15 -7.08
C GLU A 9 -8.04 -3.23 -6.80
N ILE A 10 -6.75 -2.90 -6.86
CA ILE A 10 -5.65 -3.85 -6.64
C ILE A 10 -5.72 -4.44 -5.24
N VAL A 11 -6.15 -3.63 -4.26
CA VAL A 11 -6.36 -4.05 -2.87
C VAL A 11 -7.46 -5.10 -2.74
N LYS A 12 -8.54 -4.96 -3.51
CA LYS A 12 -9.62 -5.96 -3.56
C LYS A 12 -9.16 -7.26 -4.24
N VAL A 13 -8.38 -7.16 -5.31
CA VAL A 13 -7.93 -8.33 -6.09
C VAL A 13 -6.94 -9.18 -5.30
N HIS A 14 -5.95 -8.57 -4.66
CA HIS A 14 -4.84 -9.30 -4.03
C HIS A 14 -4.93 -9.39 -2.49
N LYS A 15 -6.07 -8.97 -1.92
CA LYS A 15 -6.36 -8.96 -0.48
C LYS A 15 -5.33 -8.18 0.33
N PHE A 16 -4.94 -7.01 -0.17
CA PHE A 16 -4.18 -6.08 0.64
C PHE A 16 -5.08 -5.47 1.72
N HIS A 17 -4.46 -4.99 2.79
CA HIS A 17 -5.08 -4.22 3.85
C HIS A 17 -4.45 -2.84 3.85
N ILE A 18 -5.27 -1.80 3.76
CA ILE A 18 -4.82 -0.42 3.80
C ILE A 18 -5.20 0.19 5.14
N GLU A 19 -4.24 0.75 5.83
CA GLU A 19 -4.44 1.66 6.95
C GLU A 19 -4.02 3.06 6.50
N PHE A 20 -4.99 3.97 6.43
CA PHE A 20 -4.77 5.35 6.00
C PHE A 20 -5.40 6.29 7.01
N TYR A 21 -4.60 7.14 7.62
CA TYR A 21 -5.06 8.07 8.64
C TYR A 21 -4.23 9.35 8.64
N TYR A 22 -4.78 10.38 9.25
CA TYR A 22 -4.10 11.64 9.47
C TYR A 22 -3.75 11.76 10.96
N SER A 23 -2.50 12.12 11.24
CA SER A 23 -1.98 12.41 12.56
C SER A 23 -1.62 13.89 12.63
N SER A 24 -2.01 14.58 13.70
CA SER A 24 -1.60 15.98 13.90
C SER A 24 -0.11 16.15 14.21
N ILE A 25 0.63 15.04 14.33
CA ILE A 25 2.07 15.03 14.62
C ILE A 25 2.89 14.69 13.36
N THR A 26 2.40 13.76 12.53
CA THR A 26 3.14 13.15 11.41
C THR A 26 2.46 13.33 10.04
N ASP A 27 1.38 14.12 9.98
CA ASP A 27 0.55 14.35 8.79
C ASP A 27 -0.14 13.06 8.27
N TRP A 28 -0.11 12.80 6.96
CA TRP A 28 -0.75 11.63 6.37
C TRP A 28 0.13 10.40 6.52
N CYS A 29 -0.42 9.35 7.11
CA CYS A 29 0.23 8.06 7.25
C CYS A 29 -0.51 7.02 6.39
N LEU A 30 0.24 6.21 5.66
CA LEU A 30 -0.29 5.15 4.80
C LEU A 30 0.52 3.88 4.97
N THR A 31 -0.15 2.83 5.41
CA THR A 31 0.41 1.50 5.56
C THR A 31 -0.40 0.51 4.73
N ILE A 32 0.28 -0.31 3.92
CA ILE A 32 -0.32 -1.37 3.09
C ILE A 32 0.31 -2.70 3.47
N THR A 33 -0.52 -3.63 3.94
CA THR A 33 -0.08 -4.95 4.38
C THR A 33 -0.83 -6.08 3.66
N ARG A 34 -0.22 -7.27 3.56
CA ARG A 34 -0.92 -8.51 3.20
C ARG A 34 -0.94 -9.42 4.40
N LYS A 35 -2.13 -9.58 4.97
CA LYS A 35 -2.30 -10.40 6.17
C LYS A 35 -2.12 -11.89 5.88
N GLY A 36 -1.33 -12.58 6.69
CA GLY A 36 -1.12 -14.03 6.61
C GLY A 36 -0.49 -14.56 5.32
N CYS A 37 0.22 -13.69 4.56
CA CYS A 37 0.88 -14.08 3.31
C CYS A 37 2.38 -14.35 3.47
N ALA A 38 2.97 -14.13 4.66
CA ALA A 38 4.36 -14.51 4.92
C ALA A 38 4.51 -16.03 4.99
N LYS A 39 5.73 -16.53 4.75
CA LYS A 39 6.05 -17.96 4.83
C LYS A 39 5.74 -18.57 6.20
N ASP A 40 5.80 -17.76 7.25
CA ASP A 40 5.50 -18.15 8.63
C ASP A 40 4.03 -17.87 9.03
N GLY A 41 3.16 -17.47 8.09
CA GLY A 41 1.78 -17.08 8.37
C GLY A 41 1.61 -15.68 8.98
N GLY A 42 2.68 -14.90 9.04
CA GLY A 42 2.68 -13.49 9.43
C GLY A 42 2.23 -12.53 8.33
N ASP A 43 2.16 -11.25 8.69
CA ASP A 43 1.75 -10.18 7.79
C ASP A 43 2.98 -9.65 7.02
N ILE A 44 2.79 -9.35 5.73
CA ILE A 44 3.82 -8.73 4.89
C ILE A 44 3.48 -7.25 4.71
N THR A 45 4.35 -6.37 5.19
CA THR A 45 4.25 -4.94 4.90
C THR A 45 4.81 -4.66 3.50
N VAL A 46 3.98 -4.09 2.64
CA VAL A 46 4.31 -3.76 1.24
C VAL A 46 4.68 -2.29 1.13
N PHE A 47 4.02 -1.44 1.92
CA PHE A 47 4.29 -0.02 1.99
C PHE A 47 4.01 0.49 3.40
N ASP A 48 4.86 1.35 3.92
CA ASP A 48 4.68 2.05 5.20
C ASP A 48 5.47 3.36 5.11
N ASP A 49 4.76 4.48 4.93
CA ASP A 49 5.38 5.80 4.83
C ASP A 49 4.42 6.87 5.34
N GLU A 50 4.97 8.02 5.68
CA GLU A 50 4.24 9.22 6.09
C GLU A 50 4.68 10.43 5.27
N CYS A 51 3.73 11.30 4.93
CA CYS A 51 4.02 12.49 4.14
C CYS A 51 2.99 13.60 4.34
N TYR A 52 3.44 14.84 4.37
CA TYR A 52 2.54 16.00 4.34
C TYR A 52 1.78 16.11 3.00
N ASP A 53 2.39 15.64 1.90
CA ASP A 53 1.79 15.66 0.57
C ASP A 53 1.10 14.33 0.28
N LEU A 54 -0.23 14.35 0.36
CA LEU A 54 -1.07 13.19 0.08
C LEU A 54 -0.89 12.65 -1.34
N SER A 55 -0.69 13.52 -2.34
CA SER A 55 -0.54 13.08 -3.73
C SER A 55 0.77 12.33 -3.93
N LEU A 56 1.83 12.80 -3.28
CA LEU A 56 3.13 12.12 -3.29
C LEU A 56 3.06 10.78 -2.55
N LEU A 57 2.39 10.74 -1.38
CA LEU A 57 2.24 9.53 -0.59
C LEU A 57 1.52 8.43 -1.38
N LEU A 58 0.42 8.78 -2.04
CA LEU A 58 -0.34 7.86 -2.88
C LEU A 58 0.46 7.38 -4.09
N ALA A 59 1.24 8.27 -4.73
CA ALA A 59 2.10 7.87 -5.85
C ALA A 59 3.19 6.89 -5.43
N LYS A 60 3.83 7.10 -4.26
CA LYS A 60 4.81 6.17 -3.70
C LYS A 60 4.19 4.80 -3.40
N ALA A 61 3.00 4.81 -2.76
CA ALA A 61 2.29 3.58 -2.46
C ALA A 61 1.88 2.82 -3.72
N GLU A 62 1.44 3.52 -4.76
CA GLU A 62 1.09 2.92 -6.05
C GLU A 62 2.29 2.19 -6.67
N VAL A 63 3.47 2.83 -6.70
CA VAL A 63 4.70 2.22 -7.21
C VAL A 63 5.11 1.01 -6.39
N ALA A 64 5.12 1.13 -5.05
CA ALA A 64 5.50 0.03 -4.16
C ALA A 64 4.60 -1.20 -4.34
N VAL A 65 3.28 -1.00 -4.48
CA VAL A 65 2.34 -2.10 -4.72
C VAL A 65 2.57 -2.74 -6.09
N LYS A 66 2.82 -1.93 -7.14
CA LYS A 66 3.11 -2.45 -8.49
C LYS A 66 4.38 -3.29 -8.50
N ASP A 67 5.45 -2.79 -7.89
CA ASP A 67 6.72 -3.52 -7.80
C ASP A 67 6.54 -4.83 -7.05
N TYR A 68 5.84 -4.81 -5.91
CA TYR A 68 5.53 -6.01 -5.16
C TYR A 68 4.70 -7.03 -5.98
N CYS A 69 3.69 -6.55 -6.71
CA CYS A 69 2.86 -7.39 -7.57
C CYS A 69 3.68 -8.04 -8.70
N CYS A 70 4.56 -7.29 -9.36
CA CYS A 70 5.45 -7.81 -10.39
C CYS A 70 6.40 -8.90 -9.83
N GLU A 71 6.98 -8.67 -8.66
CA GLU A 71 7.96 -9.58 -8.06
C GLU A 71 7.33 -10.86 -7.49
N HIS A 72 6.17 -10.74 -6.84
CA HIS A 72 5.62 -11.82 -6.00
C HIS A 72 4.31 -12.42 -6.53
N LEU A 73 3.58 -11.69 -7.38
CA LEU A 73 2.24 -12.09 -7.84
C LEU A 73 2.19 -12.33 -9.36
N GLY A 74 3.32 -12.16 -10.06
CA GLY A 74 3.42 -12.35 -11.50
C GLY A 74 2.86 -11.18 -12.32
N GLY A 75 2.65 -10.02 -11.69
CA GLY A 75 2.10 -8.82 -12.31
C GLY A 75 0.91 -8.23 -11.53
N TYR A 76 0.36 -7.13 -12.06
CA TYR A 76 -0.82 -6.43 -11.56
C TYR A 76 -1.90 -6.33 -12.64
#